data_AF-A0A976KJ78-F1
#
_entry.id   AF-A0A976KJ78-F1
#
_cell.length_a   1.000
_cell.length_b   1.000
_cell.length_c   1.000
_cell.angle_alpha   90.00
_cell.angle_beta   90.00
_cell.angle_gamma   90.00
#
_symmetry.space_group_name_H-M   'P 1'
#
loop_
_entity.id
_entity.type
_entity.pdbx_description
1 polymer ?
#
loop_
_entity_poly.entity_id
_entity_poly.type
_entity_poly.pdbx_seq_one_letter_code
_entity_poly.pdbx_strand_id
1 'polypeptide(L)'
;MKEGARLVAEANKTTKHNQLDKGKKDHNDYWFSAPLKPSDALKSIDYKAYLEEPSQWLASHGSELDTLVSDNQVLLNRFEQVLGMKQYRHALKYDINMPLLTFGEILPVKKLTGIGIYSGYVQGDRAEAIEKLKRNIDFSRLMLGSSSMLLEKMVALELLRLDLDTYENMLREPDGDGDLLPELENFTVQERTLLQAYKGEFAYLSTSLRPENLYSAYSQTGEVGLMQRIGLLYVKPRKLENRAYREVWSKLVELEDEPLSVRQKTDFNPAEEISFWDGYTDPVGNILFSIAMPSYSPYMDKIDHQDARIILLRTARDIKADNIASDEVQSYINGISPNLNPGYAGAKVIWNASDKVISYSVPDYSGDDIPRFAL
;
A
#
# COMPACT_ATOMS: atom_id res chain seq x y z
N MET A 1 -9.24 9.13 28.39
CA MET A 1 -9.20 7.66 28.66
C MET A 1 -10.34 6.85 28.00
N LYS A 2 -11.34 7.45 27.32
CA LYS A 2 -12.45 6.69 26.69
C LYS A 2 -12.32 6.49 25.16
N GLU A 3 -11.41 7.20 24.51
CA GLU A 3 -11.41 7.31 23.04
C GLU A 3 -10.86 6.08 22.30
N GLY A 4 -9.71 5.55 22.72
CA GLY A 4 -9.21 4.28 22.16
C GLY A 4 -10.22 3.14 22.33
N ALA A 5 -10.77 2.96 23.53
CA ALA A 5 -11.79 1.95 23.79
C ALA A 5 -13.04 2.12 22.91
N ARG A 6 -13.42 3.36 22.57
CA ARG A 6 -14.51 3.68 21.63
C ARG A 6 -14.17 3.21 20.21
N LEU A 7 -12.97 3.50 19.71
CA LEU A 7 -12.50 3.07 18.39
C LEU A 7 -12.46 1.55 18.24
N VAL A 8 -12.00 0.83 19.28
CA VAL A 8 -12.03 -0.64 19.31
C VAL A 8 -13.47 -1.16 19.25
N ALA A 9 -14.38 -0.54 20.00
CA ALA A 9 -15.79 -0.93 19.98
C ALA A 9 -16.42 -0.68 18.60
N GLU A 10 -16.08 0.42 17.94
CA GLU A 10 -16.51 0.76 16.58
C GLU A 10 -16.00 -0.27 15.57
N ALA A 11 -14.69 -0.55 15.55
CA ALA A 11 -14.09 -1.56 14.66
C ALA A 11 -14.71 -2.95 14.87
N ASN A 12 -14.84 -3.39 16.12
CA ASN A 12 -15.47 -4.67 16.45
C ASN A 12 -16.97 -4.72 16.06
N LYS A 13 -17.69 -3.60 16.16
CA LYS A 13 -19.09 -3.51 15.73
C LYS A 13 -19.21 -3.70 14.22
N THR A 14 -18.32 -3.06 13.44
CA THR A 14 -18.25 -3.22 11.99
C THR A 14 -17.96 -4.67 11.60
N THR A 15 -16.97 -5.32 12.22
CA THR A 15 -16.67 -6.74 11.97
C THR A 15 -17.84 -7.65 12.32
N LYS A 16 -18.49 -7.44 13.48
CA LYS A 16 -19.67 -8.23 13.87
C LYS A 16 -20.81 -8.08 12.88
N HIS A 17 -21.04 -6.87 12.36
CA HIS A 17 -22.04 -6.65 11.32
C HIS A 17 -21.71 -7.44 10.05
N ASN A 18 -20.43 -7.47 9.66
CA ASN A 18 -19.96 -8.23 8.48
C ASN A 18 -20.07 -9.76 8.66
N GLN A 19 -20.12 -10.27 9.89
CA GLN A 19 -20.27 -11.69 10.21
C GLN A 19 -21.72 -12.20 10.26
N LEU A 20 -22.73 -11.31 10.15
CA LEU A 20 -24.14 -11.70 10.33
C LEU A 20 -24.74 -12.53 9.19
N ASP A 21 -23.97 -12.86 8.15
CA ASP A 21 -24.37 -13.82 7.11
C ASP A 21 -24.16 -15.27 7.61
N LYS A 22 -24.97 -15.68 8.62
CA LYS A 22 -24.87 -16.92 9.41
C LYS A 22 -25.34 -18.19 8.71
N GLY A 23 -25.33 -18.25 7.37
CA GLY A 23 -25.45 -19.54 6.70
C GLY A 23 -24.24 -20.40 7.05
N LYS A 24 -24.43 -21.67 7.46
CA LYS A 24 -23.36 -22.66 7.34
C LYS A 24 -23.01 -22.73 5.85
N LYS A 25 -22.04 -21.94 5.41
CA LYS A 25 -21.46 -22.10 4.08
C LYS A 25 -20.57 -23.33 4.21
N ASP A 26 -20.88 -24.38 3.46
CA ASP A 26 -19.98 -25.52 3.33
C ASP A 26 -18.61 -24.97 2.96
N HIS A 27 -17.60 -25.35 3.74
CA HIS A 27 -16.23 -24.95 3.45
C HIS A 27 -15.89 -25.53 2.08
N ASN A 28 -15.76 -24.65 1.09
CA ASN A 28 -15.32 -25.03 -0.25
C ASN A 28 -13.99 -25.80 -0.14
N ASP A 29 -13.87 -26.91 -0.86
CA ASP A 29 -12.65 -27.74 -0.99
C ASP A 29 -11.38 -26.92 -1.25
N TYR A 30 -11.55 -25.72 -1.79
CA TYR A 30 -10.54 -24.66 -1.88
C TYR A 30 -9.71 -24.47 -0.59
N TRP A 31 -10.35 -24.46 0.59
CA TRP A 31 -9.67 -24.23 1.86
C TRP A 31 -8.79 -25.42 2.31
N PHE A 32 -8.96 -26.58 1.68
CA PHE A 32 -8.18 -27.79 1.97
C PHE A 32 -7.12 -28.07 0.91
N SER A 33 -7.09 -27.30 -0.17
CA SER A 33 -6.07 -27.41 -1.22
C SER A 33 -4.84 -26.58 -0.85
N ALA A 34 -3.65 -27.05 -1.23
CA ALA A 34 -2.44 -26.24 -1.08
C ALA A 34 -2.60 -24.91 -1.85
N PRO A 35 -2.12 -23.79 -1.30
CA PRO A 35 -2.17 -22.52 -2.00
C PRO A 35 -1.38 -22.63 -3.30
N LEU A 36 -1.94 -22.08 -4.39
CA LEU A 36 -1.23 -21.97 -5.65
C LEU A 36 -0.02 -21.04 -5.45
N LYS A 37 1.11 -21.41 -6.06
CA LYS A 37 2.35 -20.64 -6.01
C LYS A 37 2.77 -20.26 -7.44
N PRO A 38 3.28 -19.04 -7.65
CA PRO A 38 3.99 -18.65 -8.85
C PRO A 38 5.12 -19.63 -9.13
N SER A 39 5.41 -19.87 -10.41
CA SER A 39 6.58 -20.65 -10.81
C SER A 39 7.86 -20.00 -10.29
N ASP A 40 8.90 -20.82 -10.02
CA ASP A 40 10.18 -20.29 -9.54
C ASP A 40 10.81 -19.33 -10.55
N ALA A 41 10.64 -19.59 -11.85
CA ALA A 41 11.05 -18.70 -12.93
C ALA A 41 10.40 -17.31 -12.82
N LEU A 42 9.09 -17.26 -12.52
CA LEU A 42 8.40 -15.99 -12.31
C LEU A 42 8.91 -15.25 -11.06
N LYS A 43 9.26 -15.98 -10.00
CA LYS A 43 9.84 -15.38 -8.78
C LYS A 43 11.24 -14.81 -9.02
N SER A 44 11.99 -15.36 -9.97
CA SER A 44 13.34 -14.93 -10.31
C SER A 44 13.43 -13.85 -11.40
N ILE A 45 12.30 -13.38 -11.93
CA ILE A 45 12.32 -12.36 -12.99
C ILE A 45 13.02 -11.08 -12.49
N ASP A 46 13.99 -10.59 -13.25
CA ASP A 46 14.63 -9.31 -12.99
C ASP A 46 13.70 -8.18 -13.45
N TYR A 47 12.71 -7.90 -12.59
CA TYR A 47 11.74 -6.84 -12.85
C TYR A 47 12.39 -5.46 -12.93
N LYS A 48 13.55 -5.26 -12.29
CA LYS A 48 14.25 -3.97 -12.35
C LYS A 48 14.82 -3.75 -13.75
N ALA A 49 15.48 -4.76 -14.33
CA ALA A 49 15.96 -4.70 -15.70
C ALA A 49 14.82 -4.45 -16.71
N TYR A 50 13.65 -5.06 -16.48
CA TYR A 50 12.45 -4.79 -17.29
C TYR A 50 12.01 -3.31 -17.19
N LEU A 51 11.99 -2.72 -16.00
CA LEU A 51 11.56 -1.33 -15.81
C LEU A 51 12.51 -0.31 -16.44
N GLU A 52 13.81 -0.61 -16.53
CA GLU A 52 14.80 0.29 -17.12
C GLU A 52 14.68 0.38 -18.65
N GLU A 53 14.48 -0.76 -19.33
CA GLU A 53 14.44 -0.84 -20.80
C GLU A 53 13.39 -1.86 -21.28
N PRO A 54 12.07 -1.57 -21.11
CA PRO A 54 11.01 -2.57 -21.27
C PRO A 54 10.90 -3.12 -22.70
N SER A 55 11.06 -2.27 -23.72
CA SER A 55 11.03 -2.69 -25.13
C SER A 55 12.22 -3.58 -25.50
N GLN A 56 13.43 -3.28 -25.00
CA GLN A 56 14.61 -4.12 -25.21
C GLN A 56 14.50 -5.45 -24.46
N TRP A 57 13.95 -5.41 -23.25
CA TRP A 57 13.69 -6.60 -22.45
C TRP A 57 12.73 -7.55 -23.17
N LEU A 58 11.61 -7.03 -23.70
CA LEU A 58 10.65 -7.82 -24.48
C LEU A 58 11.27 -8.42 -25.74
N ALA A 59 12.08 -7.65 -26.46
CA ALA A 59 12.75 -8.14 -27.67
C ALA A 59 13.71 -9.31 -27.38
N SER A 60 14.31 -9.34 -26.19
CA SER A 60 15.27 -10.38 -25.78
C SER A 60 14.63 -11.56 -25.03
N HIS A 61 13.46 -11.37 -24.41
CA HIS A 61 12.82 -12.35 -23.52
C HIS A 61 11.39 -12.74 -23.96
N GLY A 62 10.96 -12.42 -25.19
CA GLY A 62 9.59 -12.70 -25.65
C GLY A 62 9.15 -14.16 -25.49
N SER A 63 9.98 -15.13 -25.86
CA SER A 63 9.67 -16.56 -25.67
C SER A 63 9.64 -16.99 -24.20
N GLU A 64 10.44 -16.34 -23.35
CA GLU A 64 10.39 -16.56 -21.91
C GLU A 64 9.08 -16.03 -21.33
N LEU A 65 8.63 -14.86 -21.77
CA LEU A 65 7.34 -14.30 -21.37
C LEU A 65 6.17 -15.24 -21.69
N ASP A 66 6.13 -15.81 -22.90
CA ASP A 66 5.09 -16.78 -23.28
C ASP A 66 5.08 -18.01 -22.37
N THR A 67 6.29 -18.50 -22.02
CA THR A 67 6.46 -19.62 -21.08
C THR A 67 5.97 -19.24 -19.69
N LEU A 68 6.35 -18.06 -19.18
CA LEU A 68 5.92 -17.55 -17.88
C LEU A 68 4.39 -17.39 -17.81
N VAL A 69 3.77 -16.88 -18.87
CA VAL A 69 2.30 -16.76 -18.96
C VAL A 69 1.65 -18.14 -18.94
N SER A 70 2.12 -19.07 -19.76
CA SER A 70 1.60 -20.44 -19.82
C SER A 70 1.70 -21.15 -18.46
N ASP A 71 2.88 -21.12 -17.83
CA ASP A 71 3.15 -21.79 -16.56
C ASP A 71 2.32 -21.22 -15.40
N ASN A 72 1.93 -19.94 -15.49
CA ASN A 72 1.18 -19.23 -14.45
C ASN A 72 -0.28 -18.95 -14.83
N GLN A 73 -0.80 -19.56 -15.89
CA GLN A 73 -2.13 -19.25 -16.45
C GLN A 73 -3.26 -19.35 -15.41
N VAL A 74 -3.22 -20.36 -14.52
CA VAL A 74 -4.25 -20.52 -13.49
C VAL A 74 -4.24 -19.36 -12.49
N LEU A 75 -3.05 -18.87 -12.12
CA LEU A 75 -2.91 -17.71 -11.23
C LEU A 75 -3.38 -16.43 -11.90
N LEU A 76 -2.99 -16.22 -13.17
CA LEU A 76 -3.43 -15.08 -13.96
C LEU A 76 -4.96 -15.06 -14.09
N ASN A 77 -5.59 -16.20 -14.39
CA ASN A 77 -7.04 -16.31 -14.46
C ASN A 77 -7.74 -15.98 -13.14
N ARG A 78 -7.17 -16.40 -12.00
CA ARG A 78 -7.69 -16.04 -10.67
C ARG A 78 -7.48 -14.56 -10.36
N PHE A 79 -6.35 -13.99 -10.76
CA PHE A 79 -6.08 -12.58 -10.58
C PHE A 79 -7.08 -11.72 -11.37
N GLU A 80 -7.38 -12.08 -12.62
CA GLU A 80 -8.42 -11.43 -13.43
C GLU A 80 -9.81 -11.48 -12.76
N GLN A 81 -10.17 -12.59 -12.11
CA GLN A 81 -11.42 -12.68 -11.35
C GLN A 81 -11.43 -11.70 -10.16
N VAL A 82 -10.29 -11.53 -9.49
CA VAL A 82 -10.13 -10.60 -8.36
C VAL A 82 -10.23 -9.14 -8.82
N LEU A 83 -9.68 -8.81 -10.00
CA LEU A 83 -9.83 -7.48 -10.60
C LEU A 83 -11.31 -7.10 -10.85
N GLY A 84 -12.20 -8.09 -11.00
CA GLY A 84 -13.63 -7.88 -11.15
C GLY A 84 -14.38 -7.48 -9.86
N MET A 85 -13.72 -7.49 -8.70
CA MET A 85 -14.36 -7.16 -7.42
C MET A 85 -14.83 -5.70 -7.38
N LYS A 86 -16.07 -5.48 -6.94
CA LYS A 86 -16.65 -4.13 -6.75
C LYS A 86 -16.55 -3.62 -5.32
N GLN A 87 -16.23 -4.50 -4.39
CA GLN A 87 -16.10 -4.19 -2.98
C GLN A 87 -14.94 -5.00 -2.40
N TYR A 88 -14.07 -4.33 -1.68
CA TYR A 88 -13.03 -4.96 -0.86
C TYR A 88 -13.39 -4.72 0.60
N ARG A 89 -13.50 -5.78 1.40
CA ARG A 89 -13.84 -5.65 2.82
C ARG A 89 -13.27 -6.78 3.64
N HIS A 90 -12.84 -6.45 4.84
CA HIS A 90 -12.40 -7.43 5.82
C HIS A 90 -13.61 -8.03 6.55
N ALA A 91 -13.76 -9.35 6.48
CA ALA A 91 -14.85 -10.09 7.13
C ALA A 91 -14.40 -10.82 8.40
N LEU A 92 -13.08 -11.00 8.58
CA LEU A 92 -12.53 -11.73 9.70
C LEU A 92 -12.40 -10.83 10.92
N LYS A 93 -12.58 -11.42 12.11
CA LYS A 93 -12.34 -10.74 13.37
C LYS A 93 -10.85 -10.44 13.48
N TYR A 94 -10.52 -9.18 13.77
CA TYR A 94 -9.17 -8.81 14.17
C TYR A 94 -8.89 -9.47 15.51
N ASP A 95 -8.12 -10.54 15.52
CA ASP A 95 -7.51 -11.15 16.71
C ASP A 95 -6.31 -11.98 16.29
N ILE A 96 -5.54 -12.49 17.26
CA ILE A 96 -4.31 -13.24 17.02
C ILE A 96 -4.49 -14.51 16.16
N ASN A 97 -5.72 -15.02 16.02
CA ASN A 97 -6.01 -16.20 15.20
C ASN A 97 -6.48 -15.82 13.79
N MET A 98 -6.51 -14.53 13.46
CA MET A 98 -6.85 -14.05 12.13
C MET A 98 -5.80 -14.55 11.13
N PRO A 99 -6.19 -15.31 10.09
CA PRO A 99 -5.25 -15.68 9.05
C PRO A 99 -4.77 -14.41 8.34
N LEU A 100 -3.49 -14.10 8.46
CA LEU A 100 -2.88 -13.01 7.72
C LEU A 100 -2.85 -13.38 6.24
N LEU A 101 -3.32 -12.45 5.40
CA LEU A 101 -3.24 -12.60 3.95
C LEU A 101 -1.76 -12.69 3.54
N THR A 102 -1.40 -13.74 2.81
CA THR A 102 -0.04 -13.91 2.28
C THR A 102 0.09 -13.19 0.95
N PHE A 103 0.69 -12.00 0.96
CA PHE A 103 0.87 -11.18 -0.24
C PHE A 103 2.12 -11.54 -1.06
N GLY A 104 2.97 -12.45 -0.59
CA GLY A 104 4.20 -12.83 -1.30
C GLY A 104 3.93 -13.34 -2.72
N GLU A 105 2.77 -13.95 -2.96
CA GLU A 105 2.44 -14.57 -4.24
C GLU A 105 1.66 -13.65 -5.20
N ILE A 106 1.09 -12.53 -4.72
CA ILE A 106 0.34 -11.61 -5.60
C ILE A 106 1.28 -10.69 -6.39
N LEU A 107 2.41 -10.30 -5.81
CA LEU A 107 3.34 -9.35 -6.44
C LEU A 107 3.99 -9.91 -7.72
N PRO A 108 4.48 -11.16 -7.79
CA PRO A 108 5.01 -11.71 -9.03
C PRO A 108 3.94 -11.80 -10.14
N VAL A 109 2.71 -12.19 -9.79
CA VAL A 109 1.58 -12.24 -10.74
C VAL A 109 1.24 -10.85 -11.25
N LYS A 110 1.25 -9.84 -10.38
CA LYS A 110 1.04 -8.44 -10.75
C LYS A 110 2.11 -7.94 -11.73
N LYS A 111 3.39 -8.24 -11.47
CA LYS A 111 4.51 -7.91 -12.36
C LYS A 111 4.35 -8.55 -13.74
N LEU A 112 4.04 -9.85 -13.79
CA LEU A 112 3.78 -10.55 -15.05
C LEU A 112 2.60 -9.94 -15.82
N THR A 113 1.55 -9.55 -15.10
CA THR A 113 0.38 -8.88 -15.69
C THR A 113 0.79 -7.53 -16.30
N GLY A 114 1.59 -6.72 -15.62
CA GLY A 114 2.11 -5.45 -16.14
C GLY A 114 2.97 -5.63 -17.40
N ILE A 115 3.89 -6.61 -17.40
CA ILE A 115 4.69 -6.96 -18.58
C ILE A 115 3.79 -7.37 -19.75
N GLY A 116 2.78 -8.21 -19.49
CA GLY A 116 1.83 -8.65 -20.50
C GLY A 116 0.98 -7.51 -21.08
N ILE A 117 0.53 -6.57 -20.23
CA ILE A 117 -0.17 -5.35 -20.66
C ILE A 117 0.71 -4.53 -21.59
N TYR A 118 1.94 -4.26 -21.18
CA TYR A 118 2.88 -3.49 -21.98
C TYR A 118 3.22 -4.18 -23.31
N SER A 119 3.43 -5.51 -23.29
CA SER A 119 3.65 -6.32 -24.49
C SER A 119 2.50 -6.20 -25.50
N GLY A 120 1.26 -6.35 -25.03
CA GLY A 120 0.08 -6.16 -25.89
C GLY A 120 -0.01 -4.75 -26.46
N TYR A 121 0.33 -3.73 -25.67
CA TYR A 121 0.34 -2.34 -26.12
C TYR A 121 1.32 -2.10 -27.28
N VAL A 122 2.56 -2.59 -27.17
CA VAL A 122 3.58 -2.42 -28.22
C VAL A 122 3.32 -3.30 -29.45
N GLN A 123 2.59 -4.41 -29.31
CA GLN A 123 2.22 -5.31 -30.41
C GLN A 123 0.98 -4.84 -31.21
N GLY A 124 0.30 -3.79 -30.75
CA GLY A 124 -0.83 -3.18 -31.46
C GLY A 124 -2.21 -3.40 -30.81
N ASP A 125 -2.31 -4.23 -29.77
CA ASP A 125 -3.54 -4.45 -29.00
C ASP A 125 -3.77 -3.35 -27.95
N ARG A 126 -3.57 -2.09 -28.36
CA ARG A 126 -3.48 -0.92 -27.46
C ARG A 126 -4.74 -0.73 -26.61
N ALA A 127 -5.92 -0.81 -27.23
CA ALA A 127 -7.18 -0.62 -26.53
C ALA A 127 -7.42 -1.66 -25.43
N GLU A 128 -7.06 -2.93 -25.68
CA GLU A 128 -7.19 -3.99 -24.68
C GLU A 128 -6.17 -3.81 -23.55
N ALA A 129 -4.93 -3.45 -23.87
CA ALA A 129 -3.90 -3.17 -22.89
C ALA A 129 -4.30 -2.00 -21.96
N ILE A 130 -4.81 -0.91 -22.54
CA ILE A 130 -5.32 0.27 -21.82
C ILE A 130 -6.45 -0.12 -20.86
N GLU A 131 -7.45 -0.88 -21.33
CA GLU A 131 -8.56 -1.32 -20.49
C GLU A 131 -8.08 -2.26 -19.38
N LYS A 132 -7.15 -3.17 -19.67
CA LYS A 132 -6.52 -4.03 -18.65
C LYS A 132 -5.78 -3.21 -17.59
N LEU A 133 -4.99 -2.21 -18.00
CA LEU A 133 -4.28 -1.32 -17.08
C LEU A 133 -5.27 -0.55 -16.19
N LYS A 134 -6.33 0.01 -16.78
CA LYS A 134 -7.37 0.72 -16.04
C LYS A 134 -8.01 -0.15 -14.96
N ARG A 135 -8.44 -1.37 -15.31
CA ARG A 135 -9.03 -2.32 -14.33
C ARG A 135 -8.05 -2.67 -13.20
N ASN A 136 -6.75 -2.76 -13.53
CA ASN A 136 -5.70 -3.00 -12.55
C ASN A 136 -5.55 -1.82 -11.58
N ILE A 137 -5.50 -0.58 -12.09
CA ILE A 137 -5.46 0.65 -11.29
C ILE A 137 -6.71 0.73 -10.39
N ASP A 138 -7.90 0.55 -10.97
CA ASP A 138 -9.17 0.59 -10.24
C ASP A 138 -9.21 -0.41 -9.08
N PHE A 139 -8.71 -1.62 -9.29
CA PHE A 139 -8.62 -2.63 -8.23
C PHE A 139 -7.61 -2.23 -7.13
N SER A 140 -6.40 -1.80 -7.51
CA SER A 140 -5.38 -1.36 -6.56
C SER A 140 -5.89 -0.21 -5.69
N ARG A 141 -6.62 0.73 -6.30
CA ARG A 141 -7.30 1.86 -5.64
C ARG A 141 -8.44 1.43 -4.73
N LEU A 142 -9.30 0.52 -5.19
CA LEU A 142 -10.35 -0.09 -4.36
C LEU A 142 -9.76 -0.71 -3.09
N MET A 143 -8.65 -1.45 -3.23
CA MET A 143 -7.95 -2.06 -2.09
C MET A 143 -7.30 -1.00 -1.20
N LEU A 144 -6.69 0.05 -1.76
CA LEU A 144 -6.05 1.14 -1.01
C LEU A 144 -7.04 1.92 -0.13
N GLY A 145 -8.23 2.24 -0.68
CA GLY A 145 -9.29 2.97 0.02
C GLY A 145 -10.07 2.13 1.03
N SER A 146 -10.03 0.80 0.90
CA SER A 146 -10.84 -0.13 1.72
C SER A 146 -10.02 -0.98 2.69
N SER A 147 -8.69 -0.96 2.60
CA SER A 147 -7.78 -1.70 3.47
C SER A 147 -8.00 -1.35 4.94
N SER A 148 -8.09 -2.38 5.77
CA SER A 148 -8.36 -2.23 7.20
C SER A 148 -7.14 -2.49 8.06
N MET A 149 -6.11 -3.13 7.50
CA MET A 149 -4.81 -3.30 8.12
C MET A 149 -3.78 -2.47 7.36
N LEU A 150 -2.71 -2.07 8.06
CA LEU A 150 -1.66 -1.26 7.45
C LEU A 150 -0.91 -2.04 6.37
N LEU A 151 -0.60 -3.32 6.64
CA LEU A 151 0.06 -4.20 5.68
C LEU A 151 -0.74 -4.31 4.38
N GLU A 152 -2.06 -4.49 4.47
CA GLU A 152 -2.95 -4.54 3.30
C GLU A 152 -2.85 -3.25 2.48
N LYS A 153 -2.92 -2.11 3.16
CA LYS A 153 -2.85 -0.79 2.52
C LYS A 153 -1.50 -0.57 1.82
N MET A 154 -0.41 -1.01 2.44
CA MET A 154 0.93 -0.92 1.84
C MET A 154 1.11 -1.86 0.65
N VAL A 155 0.49 -3.03 0.68
CA VAL A 155 0.46 -3.91 -0.50
C VAL A 155 -0.39 -3.31 -1.61
N ALA A 156 -1.54 -2.70 -1.30
CA ALA A 156 -2.35 -2.00 -2.30
C ALA A 156 -1.59 -0.86 -2.96
N LEU A 157 -0.82 -0.11 -2.18
CA LEU A 157 0.04 0.95 -2.67
C LEU A 157 1.14 0.40 -3.59
N GLU A 158 1.75 -0.74 -3.25
CA GLU A 158 2.75 -1.40 -4.10
C GLU A 158 2.14 -1.95 -5.39
N LEU A 159 0.93 -2.54 -5.34
CA LEU A 159 0.22 -2.97 -6.53
C LEU A 159 -0.07 -1.79 -7.47
N LEU A 160 -0.51 -0.66 -6.91
CA LEU A 160 -0.71 0.57 -7.67
C LEU A 160 0.61 1.09 -8.24
N ARG A 161 1.70 1.07 -7.47
CA ARG A 161 3.03 1.48 -7.95
C ARG A 161 3.43 0.70 -9.21
N LEU A 162 3.23 -0.62 -9.21
CA LEU A 162 3.49 -1.47 -10.37
C LEU A 162 2.60 -1.13 -11.59
N ASP A 163 1.35 -0.74 -11.35
CA ASP A 163 0.46 -0.26 -12.41
C ASP A 163 0.94 1.08 -12.98
N LEU A 164 1.36 2.00 -12.11
CA LEU A 164 1.92 3.28 -12.52
C LEU A 164 3.25 3.12 -13.25
N ASP A 165 4.07 2.13 -12.89
CA ASP A 165 5.28 1.78 -13.65
C ASP A 165 4.92 1.32 -15.08
N THR A 166 3.86 0.52 -15.22
CA THR A 166 3.38 0.06 -16.54
C THR A 166 2.80 1.21 -17.35
N TYR A 167 2.03 2.10 -16.71
CA TYR A 167 1.52 3.34 -17.30
C TYR A 167 2.67 4.22 -17.81
N GLU A 168 3.70 4.40 -16.98
CA GLU A 168 4.90 5.17 -17.29
C GLU A 168 5.58 4.66 -18.56
N ASN A 169 5.77 3.34 -18.65
CA ASN A 169 6.38 2.70 -19.80
C ASN A 169 5.53 2.88 -21.08
N MET A 170 4.21 2.70 -21.00
CA MET A 170 3.31 2.93 -22.14
C MET A 170 3.33 4.40 -22.60
N LEU A 171 3.49 5.34 -21.67
CA LEU A 171 3.57 6.77 -21.98
C LEU A 171 4.87 7.14 -22.68
N ARG A 172 5.98 6.47 -22.39
CA ARG A 172 7.30 6.70 -23.02
C ARG A 172 7.40 6.20 -24.46
N GLU A 173 6.51 5.31 -24.88
CA GLU A 173 6.57 4.74 -26.23
C GLU A 173 6.41 5.82 -27.31
N PRO A 174 7.35 5.97 -28.27
CA PRO A 174 7.35 7.07 -29.24
C PRO A 174 6.07 7.17 -30.06
N ASP A 175 5.57 6.03 -30.53
CA ASP A 175 4.34 5.94 -31.33
C ASP A 175 3.08 5.78 -30.46
N GLY A 176 3.20 5.94 -29.14
CA GLY A 176 2.12 5.69 -28.19
C GLY A 176 1.03 6.75 -28.23
N ASP A 177 -0.22 6.30 -28.21
CA ASP A 177 -1.43 7.13 -28.14
C ASP A 177 -1.60 7.65 -26.70
N GLY A 178 -0.76 8.61 -26.30
CA GLY A 178 -0.77 9.16 -24.94
C GLY A 178 -2.12 9.73 -24.52
N ASP A 179 -2.91 10.21 -25.49
CA ASP A 179 -4.28 10.70 -25.33
C ASP A 179 -5.30 9.57 -25.03
N LEU A 180 -5.00 8.32 -25.39
CA LEU A 180 -5.86 7.16 -25.12
C LEU A 180 -5.58 6.50 -23.77
N LEU A 181 -4.46 6.84 -23.10
CA LEU A 181 -4.16 6.31 -21.77
C LEU A 181 -5.23 6.74 -20.74
N PRO A 182 -5.54 5.88 -19.75
CA PRO A 182 -6.61 6.16 -18.82
C PRO A 182 -6.30 7.41 -18.00
N GLU A 183 -7.30 8.25 -17.75
CA GLU A 183 -7.13 9.41 -16.89
C GLU A 183 -6.83 8.97 -15.44
N LEU A 184 -5.77 9.56 -14.87
CA LEU A 184 -5.38 9.32 -13.49
C LEU A 184 -5.94 10.42 -12.59
N GLU A 185 -6.88 10.03 -11.73
CA GLU A 185 -7.38 10.90 -10.67
C GLU A 185 -6.43 10.91 -9.47
N ASN A 186 -6.36 12.00 -8.73
CA ASN A 186 -5.64 12.04 -7.45
C ASN A 186 -6.30 11.07 -6.45
N PHE A 187 -5.60 10.75 -5.37
CA PHE A 187 -6.19 10.00 -4.26
C PHE A 187 -7.37 10.72 -3.62
N THR A 188 -8.42 9.95 -3.38
CA THR A 188 -9.50 10.29 -2.46
C THR A 188 -8.97 10.35 -1.02
N VAL A 189 -9.75 10.95 -0.12
CA VAL A 189 -9.41 11.02 1.30
C VAL A 189 -9.22 9.62 1.89
N GLN A 190 -10.04 8.65 1.49
CA GLN A 190 -10.00 7.27 1.99
C GLN A 190 -8.74 6.54 1.52
N GLU A 191 -8.31 6.78 0.28
CA GLU A 191 -7.07 6.21 -0.26
C GLU A 191 -5.85 6.81 0.43
N ARG A 192 -5.85 8.13 0.68
CA ARG A 192 -4.73 8.83 1.32
C ARG A 192 -4.57 8.50 2.81
N THR A 193 -5.65 8.58 3.59
CA THR A 193 -5.56 8.48 5.06
C THR A 193 -5.17 7.07 5.54
N LEU A 194 -4.36 6.99 6.59
CA LEU A 194 -4.07 5.73 7.28
C LEU A 194 -5.08 5.46 8.41
N LEU A 195 -5.99 6.38 8.71
CA LEU A 195 -6.94 6.28 9.82
C LEU A 195 -7.68 4.93 9.90
N GLN A 196 -8.18 4.42 8.78
CA GLN A 196 -8.90 3.15 8.77
C GLN A 196 -7.98 1.95 9.05
N ALA A 197 -6.78 1.95 8.47
CA ALA A 197 -5.75 0.95 8.75
C ALA A 197 -5.35 0.98 10.23
N TYR A 198 -5.12 2.17 10.76
CA TYR A 198 -4.81 2.42 12.17
C TYR A 198 -5.92 1.96 13.12
N LYS A 199 -7.19 2.15 12.76
CA LYS A 199 -8.32 1.59 13.53
C LYS A 199 -8.28 0.06 13.57
N GLY A 200 -7.94 -0.60 12.46
CA GLY A 200 -7.82 -2.06 12.40
C GLY A 200 -6.62 -2.58 13.18
N GLU A 201 -5.44 -1.98 13.02
CA GLU A 201 -4.24 -2.31 13.82
C GLU A 201 -4.51 -2.15 15.32
N PHE A 202 -5.19 -1.08 15.71
CA PHE A 202 -5.57 -0.85 17.10
C PHE A 202 -6.58 -1.87 17.62
N ALA A 203 -7.55 -2.25 16.79
CA ALA A 203 -8.50 -3.31 17.12
C ALA A 203 -7.81 -4.68 17.24
N TYR A 204 -6.86 -4.97 16.35
CA TYR A 204 -6.04 -6.18 16.37
C TYR A 204 -5.18 -6.26 17.62
N LEU A 205 -4.50 -5.17 18.00
CA LEU A 205 -3.73 -5.08 19.24
C LEU A 205 -4.64 -5.31 20.47
N SER A 206 -5.74 -4.55 20.57
CA SER A 206 -6.64 -4.61 21.72
C SER A 206 -7.26 -6.00 21.92
N THR A 207 -7.67 -6.65 20.83
CA THR A 207 -8.23 -8.00 20.88
C THR A 207 -7.18 -9.04 21.22
N SER A 208 -5.96 -8.92 20.67
CA SER A 208 -4.85 -9.83 20.97
C SER A 208 -4.44 -9.80 22.44
N LEU A 209 -4.61 -8.65 23.12
CA LEU A 209 -4.32 -8.49 24.55
C LEU A 209 -5.42 -9.01 25.49
N ARG A 210 -6.52 -9.57 24.96
CA ARG A 210 -7.57 -10.13 25.82
C ARG A 210 -7.10 -11.44 26.46
N PRO A 211 -7.45 -11.71 27.74
CA PRO A 211 -7.01 -12.91 28.44
C PRO A 211 -7.27 -14.19 27.65
N GLU A 212 -8.47 -14.35 27.07
CA GLU A 212 -8.85 -15.53 26.29
C GLU A 212 -7.90 -15.81 25.11
N ASN A 213 -7.37 -14.77 24.46
CA ASN A 213 -6.47 -14.88 23.32
C ASN A 213 -5.02 -15.08 23.77
N LEU A 214 -4.62 -14.42 24.86
CA LEU A 214 -3.31 -14.63 25.47
C LEU A 214 -3.18 -16.09 25.92
N TYR A 215 -4.19 -16.66 26.57
CA TYR A 215 -4.17 -18.06 27.00
C TYR A 215 -4.28 -19.05 25.84
N SER A 216 -5.05 -18.75 24.78
CA SER A 216 -5.19 -19.66 23.63
C SER A 216 -3.88 -19.88 22.89
N ALA A 217 -3.08 -18.82 22.71
CA ALA A 217 -1.77 -18.90 22.05
C ALA A 217 -0.79 -19.84 22.79
N TYR A 218 -0.87 -19.92 24.12
CA TYR A 218 -0.03 -20.81 24.91
C TYR A 218 -0.60 -22.22 25.07
N SER A 219 -1.93 -22.39 25.00
CA SER A 219 -2.57 -23.70 25.11
C SER A 219 -2.25 -24.65 23.95
N GLN A 220 -1.86 -24.11 22.78
CA GLN A 220 -1.46 -24.92 21.62
C GLN A 220 -0.07 -25.56 21.77
N THR A 221 0.77 -25.09 22.70
CA THR A 221 2.16 -25.57 22.88
C THR A 221 2.37 -26.41 24.15
N GLY A 222 1.37 -26.57 25.01
CA GLY A 222 1.42 -27.36 26.25
C GLY A 222 1.00 -26.58 27.51
N GLU A 223 1.34 -27.08 28.69
CA GLU A 223 1.05 -26.40 29.96
C GLU A 223 1.74 -25.03 30.02
N VAL A 224 0.95 -23.97 30.22
CA VAL A 224 1.47 -22.62 30.44
C VAL A 224 2.31 -22.60 31.72
N GLY A 225 3.61 -22.47 31.58
CA GLY A 225 4.57 -22.47 32.68
C GLY A 225 4.31 -21.34 33.67
N LEU A 226 4.67 -21.55 34.94
CA LEU A 226 4.44 -20.60 36.03
C LEU A 226 4.98 -19.19 35.71
N MET A 227 6.16 -19.10 35.10
CA MET A 227 6.78 -17.82 34.72
C MET A 227 5.97 -17.05 33.67
N GLN A 228 5.31 -17.74 32.74
CA GLN A 228 4.45 -17.12 31.73
C GLN A 228 3.14 -16.61 32.36
N ARG A 229 2.55 -17.40 33.28
CA ARG A 229 1.37 -16.97 34.05
C ARG A 229 1.69 -15.73 34.90
N ILE A 230 2.86 -15.69 35.54
CA ILE A 230 3.33 -14.52 36.29
C ILE A 230 3.54 -13.34 35.34
N GLY A 231 4.16 -13.54 34.18
CA GLY A 231 4.33 -12.49 33.17
C GLY A 231 3.00 -11.85 32.72
N LEU A 232 1.95 -12.65 32.54
CA LEU A 232 0.61 -12.16 32.19
C LEU A 232 -0.03 -11.30 33.28
N LEU A 233 0.33 -11.47 34.57
CA LEU A 233 -0.15 -10.60 35.66
C LEU A 233 0.41 -9.17 35.57
N TYR A 234 1.58 -9.01 34.93
CA TYR A 234 2.21 -7.71 34.74
C TYR A 234 1.74 -7.00 33.47
N VAL A 235 1.03 -7.67 32.57
CA VAL A 235 0.44 -7.03 31.39
C VAL A 235 -0.77 -6.21 31.82
N LYS A 236 -0.77 -4.92 31.50
CA LYS A 236 -1.93 -4.02 31.72
C LYS A 236 -2.54 -3.60 30.38
N PRO A 237 -3.42 -4.42 29.76
CA PRO A 237 -3.93 -4.18 28.39
C PRO A 237 -4.51 -2.78 28.19
N ARG A 238 -5.31 -2.29 29.14
CA ARG A 238 -5.91 -0.95 29.07
C ARG A 238 -4.90 0.18 29.16
N LYS A 239 -3.79 -0.01 29.89
CA LYS A 239 -2.71 0.97 29.96
C LYS A 239 -1.98 1.01 28.61
N LEU A 240 -1.66 -0.16 28.06
CA LEU A 240 -1.04 -0.31 26.74
C LEU A 240 -1.91 0.28 25.62
N GLU A 241 -3.20 -0.04 25.57
CA GLU A 241 -4.17 0.53 24.61
C GLU A 241 -4.23 2.06 24.67
N ASN A 242 -4.34 2.65 25.87
CA ASN A 242 -4.42 4.10 26.01
C ASN A 242 -3.11 4.78 25.61
N ARG A 243 -1.97 4.17 25.97
CA ARG A 243 -0.65 4.70 25.59
C ARG A 243 -0.45 4.62 24.08
N ALA A 244 -0.74 3.47 23.48
CA ALA A 244 -0.80 3.28 22.03
C ALA A 244 -1.58 4.44 21.40
N TYR A 245 -2.87 4.56 21.71
CA TYR A 245 -3.71 5.59 21.12
C TYR A 245 -3.12 7.01 21.23
N ARG A 246 -2.68 7.43 22.42
CA ARG A 246 -2.26 8.81 22.69
C ARG A 246 -0.85 9.13 22.20
N GLU A 247 0.09 8.21 22.41
CA GLU A 247 1.50 8.48 22.11
C GLU A 247 1.88 8.12 20.68
N VAL A 248 1.03 7.39 19.95
CA VAL A 248 1.34 6.96 18.59
C VAL A 248 0.21 7.32 17.62
N TRP A 249 -0.99 6.76 17.78
CA TRP A 249 -2.01 6.85 16.73
C TRP A 249 -2.55 8.26 16.55
N SER A 250 -2.86 8.98 17.64
CA SER A 250 -3.36 10.36 17.52
C SER A 250 -2.31 11.29 16.93
N LYS A 251 -1.05 11.18 17.38
CA LYS A 251 0.07 11.97 16.86
C LYS A 251 0.31 11.68 15.37
N LEU A 252 0.23 10.42 14.93
CA LEU A 252 0.38 10.06 13.52
C LEU A 252 -0.77 10.59 12.64
N VAL A 253 -2.02 10.52 13.13
CA VAL A 253 -3.17 11.07 12.39
C VAL A 253 -3.06 12.58 12.26
N GLU A 254 -2.55 13.28 13.28
CA GLU A 254 -2.28 14.72 13.20
C GLU A 254 -1.20 15.04 12.16
N LEU A 255 -0.17 14.19 12.03
CA LEU A 255 0.91 14.35 11.05
C LEU A 255 0.49 14.06 9.59
N GLU A 256 -0.60 13.34 9.34
CA GLU A 256 -1.06 13.01 7.97
C GLU A 256 -1.36 14.25 7.10
N ASP A 257 -1.79 15.34 7.74
CA ASP A 257 -2.14 16.58 7.05
C ASP A 257 -1.00 17.61 7.07
N GLU A 258 0.15 17.25 7.65
CA GLU A 258 1.34 18.11 7.68
C GLU A 258 2.21 17.93 6.42
N PRO A 259 2.88 19.02 5.95
CA PRO A 259 3.85 18.94 4.87
C PRO A 259 4.99 17.97 5.16
N LEU A 260 5.54 17.35 4.12
CA LEU A 260 6.63 16.39 4.24
C LEU A 260 7.83 16.97 5.00
N SER A 261 8.21 18.21 4.73
CA SER A 261 9.32 18.89 5.41
C SER A 261 9.09 19.10 6.91
N VAL A 262 7.83 19.22 7.35
CA VAL A 262 7.46 19.31 8.77
C VAL A 262 7.53 17.92 9.40
N ARG A 263 6.97 16.90 8.74
CA ARG A 263 7.01 15.51 9.22
C ARG A 263 8.44 14.99 9.41
N GLN A 264 9.33 15.24 8.46
CA GLN A 264 10.72 14.78 8.53
C GLN A 264 11.53 15.44 9.66
N LYS A 265 11.14 16.64 10.07
CA LYS A 265 11.75 17.35 11.22
C LYS A 265 11.10 16.96 12.55
N THR A 266 9.93 16.33 12.51
CA THR A 266 9.24 15.89 13.72
C THR A 266 9.85 14.57 14.17
N ASP A 267 10.69 14.63 15.20
CA ASP A 267 11.23 13.43 15.84
C ASP A 267 10.11 12.72 16.60
N PHE A 268 9.49 11.76 15.92
CA PHE A 268 8.46 10.93 16.51
C PHE A 268 9.12 9.68 17.11
N ASN A 269 9.63 9.81 18.33
CA ASN A 269 10.14 8.68 19.11
C ASN A 269 9.17 8.33 20.27
N PRO A 270 8.22 7.40 20.07
CA PRO A 270 7.26 7.05 21.12
C PRO A 270 7.91 6.39 22.34
N ALA A 271 9.16 5.91 22.24
CA ALA A 271 9.87 5.27 23.34
C ALA A 271 10.51 6.28 24.33
N GLU A 272 10.74 7.53 23.92
CA GLU A 272 11.43 8.53 24.75
C GLU A 272 10.58 9.09 25.88
N GLU A 273 9.25 8.95 25.82
CA GLU A 273 8.33 9.47 26.83
C GLU A 273 8.04 8.47 27.98
N ILE A 274 8.71 7.30 28.03
CA ILE A 274 8.45 6.29 29.06
C ILE A 274 9.10 6.69 30.39
N SER A 275 8.28 7.15 31.34
CA SER A 275 8.72 7.41 32.72
C SER A 275 9.33 6.15 33.36
N PHE A 276 10.35 6.33 34.21
CA PHE A 276 10.90 5.27 35.07
C PHE A 276 9.79 4.50 35.83
N TRP A 277 8.78 5.21 36.34
CA TRP A 277 7.66 4.60 37.06
C TRP A 277 6.76 3.75 36.16
N ASP A 278 6.64 4.14 34.89
CA ASP A 278 5.97 3.33 33.90
C ASP A 278 6.76 2.07 33.61
N GLY A 279 8.09 2.18 33.49
CA GLY A 279 9.08 1.09 33.46
C GLY A 279 8.82 0.03 34.52
N TYR A 280 8.73 0.49 35.77
CA TYR A 280 8.58 -0.36 36.95
C TYR A 280 7.19 -1.00 37.08
N THR A 281 6.13 -0.25 36.80
CA THR A 281 4.75 -0.71 37.07
C THR A 281 4.11 -1.53 35.96
N ASP A 282 4.70 -1.54 34.76
CA ASP A 282 4.22 -2.26 33.57
C ASP A 282 5.39 -2.66 32.65
N PRO A 283 6.38 -3.43 33.14
CA PRO A 283 7.60 -3.71 32.37
C PRO A 283 7.30 -4.46 31.08
N VAL A 284 6.37 -5.42 31.12
CA VAL A 284 5.97 -6.20 29.93
C VAL A 284 5.22 -5.33 28.94
N GLY A 285 4.30 -4.47 29.39
CA GLY A 285 3.60 -3.54 28.52
C GLY A 285 4.53 -2.54 27.83
N ASN A 286 5.57 -2.06 28.50
CA ASN A 286 6.57 -1.17 27.87
C ASN A 286 7.38 -1.89 26.79
N ILE A 287 7.82 -3.13 27.04
CA ILE A 287 8.55 -3.92 26.03
C ILE A 287 7.66 -4.19 24.82
N LEU A 288 6.41 -4.60 25.05
CA LEU A 288 5.44 -4.81 23.97
C LEU A 288 5.17 -3.53 23.19
N PHE A 289 5.07 -2.39 23.88
CA PHE A 289 4.90 -1.08 23.23
C PHE A 289 6.12 -0.72 22.37
N SER A 290 7.34 -0.88 22.86
CA SER A 290 8.55 -0.55 22.06
C SER A 290 8.73 -1.45 20.84
N ILE A 291 8.27 -2.72 20.90
CA ILE A 291 8.37 -3.66 19.78
C ILE A 291 7.24 -3.43 18.77
N ALA A 292 6.03 -3.16 19.25
CA ALA A 292 4.83 -3.08 18.40
C ALA A 292 4.66 -1.73 17.68
N MET A 293 5.43 -0.70 18.02
CA MET A 293 5.26 0.66 17.50
C MET A 293 6.48 1.14 16.71
N PRO A 294 6.75 0.62 15.49
CA PRO A 294 7.76 1.20 14.61
C PRO A 294 7.38 2.63 14.20
N SER A 295 8.33 3.37 13.60
CA SER A 295 8.01 4.63 12.95
C SER A 295 7.07 4.37 11.76
N TYR A 296 5.86 4.91 11.83
CA TYR A 296 4.85 4.79 10.78
C TYR A 296 4.91 5.92 9.75
N SER A 297 5.69 6.98 10.01
CA SER A 297 5.84 8.13 9.11
C SER A 297 6.23 7.77 7.68
N PRO A 298 7.20 6.84 7.45
CA PRO A 298 7.56 6.45 6.09
C PRO A 298 6.40 5.87 5.27
N TYR A 299 5.34 5.35 5.90
CA TYR A 299 4.16 4.87 5.18
C TYR A 299 3.28 6.01 4.67
N MET A 300 3.18 7.11 5.42
CA MET A 300 2.48 8.32 4.98
C MET A 300 3.21 8.93 3.78
N ASP A 301 4.53 9.04 3.88
CA ASP A 301 5.38 9.63 2.83
C ASP A 301 5.24 8.83 1.53
N LYS A 302 5.27 7.49 1.60
CA LYS A 302 5.04 6.62 0.44
C LYS A 302 3.70 6.89 -0.26
N ILE A 303 2.62 7.10 0.51
CA ILE A 303 1.30 7.42 -0.06
C ILE A 303 1.36 8.77 -0.79
N ASP A 304 1.92 9.79 -0.15
CA ASP A 304 2.03 11.12 -0.75
C ASP A 304 2.91 11.13 -2.00
N HIS A 305 4.00 10.35 -2.01
CA HIS A 305 4.85 10.17 -3.18
C HIS A 305 4.11 9.51 -4.34
N GLN A 306 3.29 8.48 -4.10
CA GLN A 306 2.52 7.86 -5.18
C GLN A 306 1.43 8.80 -5.72
N ASP A 307 0.76 9.58 -4.87
CA ASP A 307 -0.22 10.56 -5.32
C ASP A 307 0.45 11.71 -6.10
N ALA A 308 1.61 12.18 -5.64
CA ALA A 308 2.41 13.17 -6.36
C ALA A 308 2.91 12.62 -7.71
N ARG A 309 3.24 11.32 -7.79
CA ARG A 309 3.61 10.63 -9.04
C ARG A 309 2.44 10.60 -10.03
N ILE A 310 1.20 10.34 -9.57
CA ILE A 310 0.01 10.39 -10.42
C ILE A 310 -0.11 11.77 -11.09
N ILE A 311 0.10 12.85 -10.34
CA ILE A 311 0.05 14.21 -10.88
C ILE A 311 1.13 14.44 -11.95
N LEU A 312 2.35 13.94 -11.76
CA LEU A 312 3.41 14.03 -12.78
C LEU A 312 3.05 13.23 -14.03
N LEU A 313 2.57 11.99 -13.88
CA LEU A 313 2.17 11.16 -15.01
C LEU A 313 1.03 11.77 -15.81
N ARG A 314 0.05 12.40 -15.14
CA ARG A 314 -1.01 13.18 -15.81
C ARG A 314 -0.43 14.38 -16.56
N THR A 315 0.46 15.15 -15.91
CA THR A 315 1.11 16.32 -16.53
C THR A 315 1.91 15.91 -17.77
N ALA A 316 2.65 14.80 -17.69
CA ALA A 316 3.41 14.23 -18.80
C ALA A 316 2.50 13.75 -19.94
N ARG A 317 1.39 13.09 -19.61
CA ARG A 317 0.36 12.69 -20.58
C ARG A 317 -0.17 13.91 -21.33
N ASP A 318 -0.52 14.97 -20.62
CA ASP A 318 -1.08 16.19 -21.22
C ASP A 318 -0.06 16.88 -22.14
N ILE A 319 1.20 17.01 -21.69
CA ILE A 319 2.30 17.53 -22.52
C ILE A 319 2.43 16.75 -23.84
N LYS A 320 2.37 15.41 -23.76
CA LYS A 320 2.47 14.54 -24.94
C LYS A 320 1.24 14.66 -25.84
N ALA A 321 0.04 14.59 -25.27
CA ALA A 321 -1.22 14.67 -26.02
C ALA A 321 -1.38 16.01 -26.75
N ASP A 322 -0.98 17.11 -26.11
CA ASP A 322 -1.04 18.46 -26.67
C ASP A 322 0.16 18.78 -27.57
N ASN A 323 1.10 17.85 -27.76
CA ASN A 323 2.33 18.01 -28.54
C ASN A 323 3.15 19.26 -28.15
N ILE A 324 3.25 19.53 -26.84
CA ILE A 324 3.95 20.72 -26.33
C ILE A 324 5.45 20.57 -26.59
N ALA A 325 6.04 21.58 -27.25
CA ALA A 325 7.45 21.56 -27.57
C ALA A 325 8.32 21.64 -26.31
N SER A 326 9.51 21.03 -26.34
CA SER A 326 10.41 20.93 -25.17
C SER A 326 10.80 22.27 -24.55
N ASP A 327 10.85 23.34 -25.34
CA ASP A 327 11.12 24.72 -24.91
C ASP A 327 9.88 25.43 -24.34
N GLU A 328 8.68 24.90 -24.60
CA GLU A 328 7.40 25.41 -24.08
C GLU A 328 6.94 24.70 -22.80
N VAL A 329 7.49 23.51 -22.49
CA VAL A 329 7.13 22.70 -21.31
C VAL A 329 7.18 23.50 -20.00
N GLN A 330 8.22 24.32 -19.79
CA GLN A 330 8.32 25.14 -18.58
C GLN A 330 7.18 26.17 -18.47
N SER A 331 6.78 26.77 -19.60
CA SER A 331 5.66 27.72 -19.65
C SER A 331 4.34 27.03 -19.37
N TYR A 332 4.14 25.83 -19.91
CA TYR A 332 2.98 24.98 -19.59
C TYR A 332 2.91 24.64 -18.10
N ILE A 333 4.03 24.18 -17.51
CA ILE A 333 4.12 23.84 -16.09
C ILE A 333 3.83 25.06 -15.20
N ASN A 334 4.27 26.26 -15.60
CA ASN A 334 3.97 27.48 -14.85
C ASN A 334 2.48 27.88 -14.92
N GLY A 335 1.75 27.41 -15.94
CA GLY A 335 0.33 27.67 -16.12
C GLY A 335 -0.58 26.71 -15.35
N ILE A 336 -0.08 25.54 -14.95
CA ILE A 336 -0.86 24.56 -14.17
C ILE A 336 -0.85 24.89 -12.67
N SER A 337 -1.97 24.64 -12.01
CA SER A 337 -2.10 24.69 -10.54
C SER A 337 -2.49 23.31 -10.04
N PRO A 338 -1.52 22.38 -9.89
CA PRO A 338 -1.85 21.02 -9.49
C PRO A 338 -2.49 21.00 -8.10
N ASN A 339 -3.55 20.21 -7.95
CA ASN A 339 -4.11 19.91 -6.64
C ASN A 339 -3.15 18.95 -5.91
N LEU A 340 -2.25 19.49 -5.10
CA LEU A 340 -1.24 18.71 -4.39
C LEU A 340 -1.81 18.13 -3.09
N ASN A 341 -1.37 16.91 -2.73
CA ASN A 341 -1.67 16.38 -1.40
C ASN A 341 -0.95 17.18 -0.29
N PRO A 342 -1.38 17.03 0.97
CA PRO A 342 -0.78 17.77 2.08
C PRO A 342 0.73 17.57 2.23
N GLY A 343 1.26 16.38 1.95
CA GLY A 343 2.70 16.13 1.98
C GLY A 343 3.50 17.01 1.00
N TYR A 344 2.90 17.36 -0.12
CA TYR A 344 3.46 18.24 -1.15
C TYR A 344 2.95 19.69 -1.07
N ALA A 345 2.36 20.11 0.05
CA ALA A 345 1.89 21.48 0.21
C ALA A 345 3.02 22.50 -0.04
N GLY A 346 2.77 23.44 -0.96
CA GLY A 346 3.74 24.46 -1.36
C GLY A 346 4.83 23.99 -2.34
N ALA A 347 4.85 22.70 -2.72
CA ALA A 347 5.75 22.21 -3.76
C ALA A 347 5.42 22.79 -5.13
N LYS A 348 6.42 22.83 -6.01
CA LYS A 348 6.27 23.25 -7.41
C LYS A 348 6.73 22.15 -8.32
N VAL A 349 6.00 21.92 -9.41
CA VAL A 349 6.48 21.09 -10.51
C VAL A 349 7.60 21.86 -11.21
N ILE A 350 8.72 21.20 -11.47
CA ILE A 350 9.90 21.77 -12.12
C ILE A 350 10.25 20.97 -13.38
N TRP A 351 10.84 21.66 -14.36
CA TRP A 351 11.34 21.07 -15.60
C TRP A 351 12.86 21.16 -15.67
N ASN A 352 13.52 20.02 -15.91
CA ASN A 352 14.92 19.96 -16.27
C ASN A 352 15.03 19.70 -17.78
N ALA A 353 15.34 20.74 -18.53
CA ALA A 353 15.45 20.68 -19.98
C ALA A 353 16.61 19.81 -20.50
N SER A 354 17.70 19.69 -19.73
CA SER A 354 18.87 18.91 -20.13
C SER A 354 18.58 17.41 -20.15
N ASP A 355 17.91 16.95 -19.09
CA ASP A 355 17.60 15.52 -18.89
C ASP A 355 16.19 15.15 -19.37
N LYS A 356 15.42 16.16 -19.81
CA LYS A 356 13.99 16.07 -20.12
C LYS A 356 13.15 15.47 -18.99
N VAL A 357 13.40 15.90 -17.76
CA VAL A 357 12.73 15.37 -16.56
C VAL A 357 11.79 16.39 -15.94
N ILE A 358 10.56 15.98 -15.66
CA ILE A 358 9.66 16.69 -14.74
C ILE A 358 9.78 16.09 -13.33
N SER A 359 9.80 16.94 -12.30
CA SER A 359 9.86 16.51 -10.89
C SER A 359 9.27 17.59 -9.97
N TYR A 360 9.46 17.47 -8.65
CA TYR A 360 9.05 18.48 -7.69
C TYR A 360 10.24 19.17 -7.02
N SER A 361 10.08 20.47 -6.78
CA SER A 361 10.82 21.20 -5.75
C SER A 361 9.93 21.32 -4.51
N VAL A 362 10.32 20.65 -3.43
CA VAL A 362 9.59 20.66 -2.14
C VAL A 362 10.28 21.62 -1.17
N PRO A 363 9.57 22.58 -0.56
CA PRO A 363 10.18 23.52 0.39
C PRO A 363 10.82 22.78 1.58
N ASP A 364 12.06 23.13 1.89
CA ASP A 364 12.83 22.60 3.03
C ASP A 364 12.98 21.07 3.07
N TYR A 365 12.87 20.40 1.92
CA TYR A 365 13.06 18.96 1.80
C TYR A 365 13.75 18.58 0.50
N SER A 366 14.72 17.68 0.59
CA SER A 366 15.39 17.06 -0.55
C SER A 366 15.59 15.58 -0.25
N GLY A 367 15.03 14.72 -1.10
CA GLY A 367 15.15 13.27 -1.00
C GLY A 367 15.20 12.63 -2.39
N ASP A 368 15.89 11.50 -2.51
CA ASP A 368 15.99 10.74 -3.77
C ASP A 368 14.69 10.02 -4.15
N ASP A 369 13.75 9.99 -3.22
CA ASP A 369 12.40 9.43 -3.30
C ASP A 369 11.36 10.41 -3.86
N ILE A 370 11.73 11.68 -4.09
CA ILE A 370 10.87 12.63 -4.80
C ILE A 370 10.55 12.08 -6.20
N PRO A 371 9.27 11.93 -6.58
CA PRO A 371 8.88 11.45 -7.89
C PRO A 371 9.46 12.29 -9.03
N ARG A 372 9.85 11.60 -10.09
CA ARG A 372 10.43 12.16 -11.31
C ARG A 372 9.93 11.34 -12.51
N PHE A 373 9.80 11.99 -13.65
CA PHE A 373 9.43 11.35 -14.91
C PHE A 373 10.22 11.97 -16.06
N ALA A 374 10.89 11.13 -16.85
CA ALA A 374 11.53 11.53 -18.10
C ALA A 374 10.51 11.50 -19.25
N LEU A 375 10.36 12.65 -19.95
CA LEU A 375 9.47 12.88 -21.10
C LEU A 375 10.02 12.31 -22.40
#